data_AF-A0A5D6XLH3-F1
#
_entry.id   AF-A0A5D6XLH3-F1
#
_cell.length_a   1.000
_cell.length_b   1.000
_cell.length_c   1.000
_cell.angle_alpha   90.00
_cell.angle_beta   90.00
_cell.angle_gamma   90.00
#
_symmetry.space_group_name_H-M   'P 1'
#
loop_
_entity.id
_entity.type
_entity.pdbx_description
1 polymer ?
#
loop_
_entity_poly.entity_id
_entity_poly.type
_entity_poly.pdbx_seq_one_letter_code
_entity_poly.pdbx_strand_id
1 'polypeptide(L)'
;MAQLIDSNEQVVSFAISYLRGRASEWAYSALPGNADAFETYDEFRTKFKTQFQPPNNEELLQGHFFALTQVEISLDSYVQEMRSLVAAITINPLPESVEVPAFLNGLDPGPARQGSLVPLMRVMEMPL
;
A
#
# COMPACT_ATOMS: atom_id res chain seq x y z
N MET A 1 12.56 12.86 -21.73
CA MET A 1 13.79 12.90 -20.93
C MET A 1 13.37 12.86 -19.47
N ALA A 2 13.66 11.76 -18.77
CA ALA A 2 13.42 11.68 -17.32
C ALA A 2 14.64 12.30 -16.63
N GLN A 3 14.45 13.38 -15.87
CA GLN A 3 15.49 13.90 -14.98
C GLN A 3 15.64 12.93 -13.81
N LEU A 4 16.86 12.43 -13.60
CA LEU A 4 17.19 11.64 -12.42
C LEU A 4 17.18 12.59 -11.22
N ILE A 5 16.42 12.24 -10.19
CA ILE A 5 16.39 13.00 -8.94
C ILE A 5 17.60 12.54 -8.12
N ASP A 6 18.62 13.39 -7.99
CA ASP A 6 19.88 13.07 -7.32
C ASP A 6 19.95 13.58 -5.86
N SER A 7 18.91 14.28 -5.38
CA SER A 7 18.86 14.86 -4.03
C SER A 7 17.56 14.54 -3.29
N ASN A 8 17.66 14.19 -2.01
CA ASN A 8 16.51 13.96 -1.12
C ASN A 8 15.55 15.16 -1.08
N GLU A 9 16.09 16.37 -1.12
CA GLU A 9 15.32 17.62 -1.14
C GLU A 9 14.39 17.68 -2.36
N GLN A 10 14.89 17.26 -3.53
CA GLN A 10 14.10 17.22 -4.76
C GLN A 10 13.04 16.12 -4.72
N VAL A 11 13.35 14.96 -4.13
CA VAL A 11 12.36 13.88 -3.94
C VAL A 11 11.23 14.34 -3.02
N VAL A 12 11.57 14.97 -1.90
CA VAL A 12 10.59 15.50 -0.94
C VAL A 12 9.75 16.61 -1.58
N SER A 13 10.38 17.56 -2.25
CA SER A 13 9.68 18.66 -2.94
C SER A 13 8.73 18.13 -4.01
N PHE A 14 9.18 17.13 -4.77
CA PHE A 14 8.35 16.45 -5.76
C PHE A 14 7.17 15.75 -5.09
N ALA A 15 7.37 14.98 -4.02
CA ALA A 15 6.30 14.32 -3.28
C ALA A 15 5.27 15.32 -2.72
N ILE A 16 5.72 16.42 -2.11
CA ILE A 16 4.86 17.50 -1.61
C ILE A 16 4.00 18.10 -2.74
N SER A 17 4.54 18.21 -3.95
CA SER A 17 3.82 18.76 -5.10
C SER A 17 2.57 17.95 -5.52
N TYR A 18 2.47 16.67 -5.11
CA TYR A 18 1.29 15.84 -5.32
C TYR A 18 0.24 15.96 -4.22
N LEU A 19 0.58 16.55 -3.07
CA LEU A 19 -0.35 16.70 -1.96
C LEU A 19 -1.41 17.75 -2.29
N ARG A 20 -2.64 17.53 -1.81
CA ARG A 20 -3.78 18.45 -1.97
C ARG A 20 -4.55 18.59 -0.66
N GLY A 21 -5.26 19.71 -0.51
CA GLY A 21 -6.07 20.00 0.68
C GLY A 21 -5.26 19.97 1.98
N ARG A 22 -5.83 19.35 3.03
CA ARG A 22 -5.23 19.28 4.37
C ARG A 22 -3.81 18.68 4.40
N ALA A 23 -3.50 17.74 3.49
CA ALA A 23 -2.16 17.16 3.41
C ALA A 23 -1.13 18.18 2.91
N SER A 24 -1.51 19.02 1.95
CA SER A 24 -0.66 20.10 1.45
C SER A 24 -0.48 21.21 2.50
N GLU A 25 -1.57 21.62 3.16
CA GLU A 25 -1.52 22.63 4.24
C GLU A 25 -0.59 22.19 5.38
N TRP A 26 -0.70 20.93 5.82
CA TRP A 26 0.20 20.34 6.81
C TRP A 26 1.66 20.40 6.35
N ALA A 27 1.96 19.92 5.13
CA ALA A 27 3.33 19.90 4.61
C ALA A 27 3.92 21.31 4.54
N TYR A 28 3.15 22.29 4.06
CA TYR A 28 3.57 23.69 4.01
C TYR A 28 3.64 24.37 5.37
N SER A 29 2.91 23.90 6.39
CA SER A 29 3.03 24.39 7.76
C SER A 29 4.28 23.87 8.48
N ALA A 30 4.84 22.75 8.03
CA ALA A 30 6.08 22.18 8.57
C ALA A 30 7.35 22.86 8.01
N LEU A 31 7.26 23.48 6.84
CA LEU A 31 8.36 24.15 6.12
C LEU A 31 8.83 25.53 6.66
N PRO A 32 8.01 26.41 7.27
CA PRO A 32 8.44 27.76 7.63
C PRO A 32 9.32 27.72 8.88
N GLY A 33 10.61 28.05 8.73
CA GLY A 33 11.58 28.15 9.83
C GLY A 33 12.55 26.97 9.94
N ASN A 34 12.40 25.94 9.11
CA ASN A 34 13.31 24.80 9.04
C ASN A 34 13.59 24.50 7.56
N ALA A 35 14.73 25.00 7.05
CA ALA A 35 15.15 24.73 5.67
C ALA A 35 15.23 23.22 5.37
N ASP A 36 15.39 22.42 6.43
CA ASP A 36 15.42 20.96 6.43
C ASP A 36 14.23 20.34 7.21
N ALA A 37 13.00 20.87 7.08
CA ALA A 37 11.83 20.29 7.77
C ALA A 37 11.65 18.77 7.54
N PHE A 38 12.18 18.30 6.41
CA PHE A 38 12.38 16.90 6.08
C PHE A 38 13.78 16.73 5.44
N GLU A 39 14.75 16.19 6.19
CA GLU A 39 16.12 15.94 5.71
C GLU A 39 16.16 14.82 4.66
N THR A 40 15.24 13.86 4.75
CA THR A 40 15.17 12.71 3.86
C THR A 40 13.73 12.37 3.46
N TYR A 41 13.59 11.67 2.33
CA TYR A 41 12.28 11.14 1.92
C TYR A 41 11.70 10.14 2.94
N ASP A 42 12.56 9.38 3.62
CA ASP A 42 12.11 8.45 4.67
C ASP A 42 11.53 9.19 5.89
N GLU A 43 12.18 10.27 6.31
CA GLU A 43 11.66 11.13 7.37
C GLU A 43 10.32 11.76 6.99
N PHE A 44 10.21 12.29 5.76
CA PHE A 44 8.95 12.79 5.22
C PHE A 44 7.86 11.73 5.25
N ARG A 45 8.14 10.52 4.74
CA ARG A 45 7.17 9.40 4.76
C ARG A 45 6.74 9.04 6.18
N THR A 46 7.69 9.00 7.12
CA THR A 46 7.41 8.66 8.52
C THR A 46 6.54 9.72 9.18
N LYS A 47 6.89 11.00 9.07
CA LYS A 47 6.07 12.11 9.59
C LYS A 47 4.68 12.16 8.94
N PHE A 48 4.60 11.93 7.63
CA PHE A 48 3.34 11.89 6.90
C PHE A 48 2.45 10.75 7.40
N LYS A 49 3.01 9.54 7.56
CA LYS A 49 2.31 8.39 8.12
C LYS A 49 1.79 8.68 9.53
N THR A 50 2.62 9.21 10.42
CA THR A 50 2.20 9.57 11.79
C THR A 50 1.05 10.58 11.82
N GLN A 51 1.03 11.53 10.89
CA GLN A 51 -0.01 12.55 10.84
C GLN A 51 -1.35 12.02 10.28
N PHE A 52 -1.31 11.16 9.26
CA PHE A 52 -2.49 10.82 8.45
C PHE A 52 -2.96 9.38 8.58
N GLN A 53 -2.13 8.45 9.07
CA GLN A 53 -2.58 7.10 9.33
C GLN A 53 -3.42 7.04 10.61
N PRO A 54 -4.53 6.29 10.60
CA PRO A 54 -5.28 6.04 11.82
C PRO A 54 -4.46 5.21 12.82
N PRO A 55 -4.70 5.34 14.14
CA PRO A 55 -3.97 4.58 15.17
C PRO A 55 -4.05 3.05 15.01
N ASN A 56 -5.11 2.54 14.40
CA ASN A 56 -5.38 1.13 14.13
C ASN A 56 -5.23 0.78 12.64
N ASN A 57 -4.33 1.48 11.93
CA ASN A 57 -4.16 1.31 10.49
C ASN A 57 -3.85 -0.14 10.11
N GLU A 58 -3.05 -0.84 10.90
CA GLU A 58 -2.68 -2.23 10.62
C GLU A 58 -3.90 -3.15 10.70
N GLU A 59 -4.72 -3.03 11.75
CA GLU A 59 -5.95 -3.80 11.92
C GLU A 59 -6.98 -3.49 10.84
N LEU A 60 -7.04 -2.24 10.38
CA LEU A 60 -7.91 -1.84 9.26
C LEU A 60 -7.45 -2.47 7.94
N LEU A 61 -6.14 -2.51 7.67
CA LEU A 61 -5.59 -3.14 6.48
C LEU A 61 -5.81 -4.66 6.51
N GLN A 62 -5.54 -5.31 7.64
CA GLN A 62 -5.83 -6.74 7.81
C GLN A 62 -7.33 -7.04 7.68
N GLY A 63 -8.19 -6.23 8.30
CA GLY A 63 -9.64 -6.35 8.17
C GLY A 63 -10.11 -6.20 6.73
N HIS A 64 -9.53 -5.25 5.99
CA HIS A 64 -9.82 -5.08 4.56
C HIS A 64 -9.35 -6.28 3.74
N PHE A 65 -8.15 -6.81 4.02
CA PHE A 65 -7.63 -8.02 3.37
C PHE A 65 -8.59 -9.20 3.52
N PHE A 66 -9.13 -9.45 4.72
CA PHE A 66 -10.09 -10.53 4.93
C PHE A 66 -11.50 -10.27 4.34
N ALA A 67 -11.88 -9.00 4.18
CA ALA A 67 -13.18 -8.62 3.64
C ALA A 67 -13.20 -8.52 2.11
N LEU A 68 -12.04 -8.40 1.47
CA LEU A 68 -11.92 -8.22 0.03
C LEU A 68 -12.35 -9.50 -0.71
N THR A 69 -13.27 -9.34 -1.68
CA THR A 69 -13.75 -10.44 -2.52
C THR A 69 -13.72 -10.03 -4.00
N GLN A 70 -13.59 -11.02 -4.89
CA GLN A 70 -13.55 -10.83 -6.34
C GLN A 70 -14.94 -10.59 -6.95
N VAL A 71 -16.03 -10.91 -6.25
CA VAL A 71 -17.41 -11.01 -6.81
C VAL A 71 -17.82 -9.81 -7.66
N GLU A 72 -17.40 -8.60 -7.26
CA GLU A 72 -17.78 -7.35 -7.93
C GLU A 72 -16.65 -6.71 -8.76
N ILE A 73 -15.46 -7.32 -8.81
CA ILE A 73 -14.26 -6.75 -9.43
C ILE A 73 -13.56 -7.75 -10.36
N SER A 74 -12.75 -7.23 -11.28
CA SER A 74 -11.96 -8.08 -12.17
C SER A 74 -10.93 -8.91 -11.37
N LEU A 75 -10.55 -10.07 -11.89
CA LEU A 75 -9.53 -10.92 -11.27
C LEU A 75 -8.19 -10.18 -11.11
N ASP A 76 -7.77 -9.41 -12.11
CA ASP A 76 -6.55 -8.60 -12.04
C ASP A 76 -6.62 -7.51 -10.98
N SER A 77 -7.76 -6.82 -10.88
CA SER A 77 -7.99 -5.83 -9.81
C SER A 77 -7.94 -6.47 -8.44
N TYR A 78 -8.62 -7.61 -8.26
CA TYR A 78 -8.61 -8.36 -7.01
C TYR A 78 -7.20 -8.77 -6.59
N VAL A 79 -6.43 -9.37 -7.51
CA VAL A 79 -5.04 -9.75 -7.28
C VAL A 79 -4.19 -8.54 -6.90
N GLN A 80 -4.32 -7.45 -7.63
CA GLN A 80 -3.49 -6.26 -7.40
C GLN A 80 -3.82 -5.59 -6.07
N GLU A 81 -5.10 -5.52 -5.69
CA GLU A 81 -5.53 -5.02 -4.38
C GLU A 81 -5.01 -5.93 -3.25
N MET A 82 -5.16 -7.26 -3.39
CA MET A 82 -4.63 -8.23 -2.42
C MET A 82 -3.12 -8.07 -2.21
N ARG A 83 -2.32 -8.00 -3.30
CA ARG A 83 -0.88 -7.75 -3.20
C ARG A 83 -0.57 -6.40 -2.54
N SER A 84 -1.35 -5.36 -2.85
CA SER A 84 -1.14 -4.03 -2.28
C SER A 84 -1.42 -4.01 -0.78
N LEU A 85 -2.41 -4.77 -0.32
CA LEU A 85 -2.71 -4.95 1.10
C LEU A 85 -1.59 -5.71 1.82
N VAL A 86 -1.12 -6.83 1.27
CA VAL A 86 0.03 -7.57 1.83
C VAL A 86 1.27 -6.68 1.95
N ALA A 87 1.57 -5.87 0.92
CA ALA A 87 2.71 -4.95 0.96
C ALA A 87 2.52 -3.77 1.95
N ALA A 88 1.28 -3.39 2.26
CA ALA A 88 0.97 -2.29 3.19
C ALA A 88 0.98 -2.73 4.66
N ILE A 89 0.64 -4.00 4.95
CA ILE A 89 0.66 -4.62 6.28
C ILE A 89 2.11 -4.93 6.64
N THR A 90 2.73 -4.07 7.46
CA THR A 90 4.18 -4.10 7.71
C THR A 90 4.56 -4.26 9.17
N ILE A 91 3.64 -3.99 10.10
CA ILE A 91 3.89 -4.04 11.55
C ILE A 91 3.64 -5.46 12.06
N ASN A 92 2.55 -6.08 11.61
CA ASN A 92 2.17 -7.44 11.96
C ASN A 92 1.77 -8.18 10.67
N PRO A 93 2.74 -8.59 9.83
CA PRO A 93 2.46 -9.26 8.57
C PRO A 93 1.68 -10.57 8.82
N LEU A 94 0.77 -10.88 7.91
CA LEU A 94 0.02 -12.14 7.98
C LEU A 94 0.95 -13.30 7.59
N PRO A 95 0.87 -14.44 8.27
CA PRO A 95 1.61 -15.61 7.82
C PRO A 95 0.99 -16.13 6.52
N GLU A 96 1.81 -16.71 5.65
CA GLU A 96 1.37 -17.30 4.38
C GLU A 96 0.23 -18.33 4.55
N SER A 97 0.27 -19.08 5.66
CA SER A 97 -0.79 -20.05 6.03
C SER A 97 -2.16 -19.40 6.28
N VAL A 98 -2.22 -18.07 6.38
CA VAL A 98 -3.43 -17.26 6.51
C VAL A 98 -3.71 -16.48 5.23
N GLU A 99 -2.68 -15.95 4.57
CA GLU A 99 -2.81 -15.18 3.32
C GLU A 99 -3.37 -16.03 2.17
N VAL A 100 -2.79 -17.21 1.92
CA VAL A 100 -3.20 -18.08 0.80
C VAL A 100 -4.67 -18.51 0.94
N PRO A 101 -5.13 -19.03 2.10
CA PRO A 101 -6.54 -19.43 2.22
C PRO A 101 -7.49 -18.23 2.15
N ALA A 102 -7.13 -17.08 2.70
CA ALA A 102 -7.96 -15.88 2.62
C ALA A 102 -8.13 -15.42 1.16
N PHE A 103 -7.02 -15.37 0.40
CA PHE A 103 -7.05 -15.06 -1.02
C PHE A 103 -7.95 -16.02 -1.81
N LEU A 104 -7.83 -17.33 -1.56
CA LEU A 104 -8.64 -18.34 -2.24
C LEU A 104 -10.13 -18.28 -1.87
N ASN A 105 -10.43 -17.90 -0.64
CA ASN A 105 -11.81 -17.76 -0.16
C ASN A 105 -12.52 -16.52 -0.72
N GLY A 106 -11.76 -15.46 -1.02
CA GLY A 106 -12.32 -14.25 -1.64
C GLY A 106 -12.52 -14.35 -3.16
N LEU A 107 -11.99 -15.39 -3.83
CA LEU A 107 -12.23 -15.61 -5.26
C LEU A 107 -13.70 -15.93 -5.55
N ASP A 108 -14.19 -15.47 -6.70
CA ASP A 108 -15.55 -15.77 -7.14
C ASP A 108 -15.70 -17.29 -7.36
N PRO A 109 -16.76 -17.95 -6.83
CA PRO A 109 -16.98 -19.38 -6.96
C PRO A 109 -17.25 -19.87 -8.39
N GLY A 110 -17.33 -18.97 -9.37
CA GLY A 110 -17.40 -19.29 -10.79
C GLY A 110 -16.13 -19.96 -11.36
N PRO A 111 -15.94 -19.92 -12.70
CA PRO A 111 -14.86 -20.66 -13.38
C PRO A 111 -13.44 -20.37 -12.87
N ALA A 112 -13.22 -19.20 -12.26
CA ALA A 112 -11.95 -18.78 -11.68
C ALA A 112 -11.46 -19.72 -10.56
N ARG A 113 -12.37 -20.26 -9.72
CA ARG A 113 -12.03 -21.21 -8.65
C ARG A 113 -11.68 -22.61 -9.16
N GLN A 114 -12.11 -22.96 -10.37
CA GLN A 114 -11.99 -24.32 -10.93
C GLN A 114 -10.84 -24.47 -11.94
N GLY A 115 -10.35 -23.36 -12.52
CA GLY A 115 -9.51 -23.41 -13.73
C GLY A 115 -7.99 -23.33 -13.54
N SER A 116 -7.44 -22.65 -12.52
CA SER A 116 -5.98 -22.56 -12.38
C SER A 116 -5.54 -21.88 -11.07
N LEU A 117 -5.37 -22.66 -10.01
CA LEU A 117 -4.81 -22.19 -8.74
C LEU A 117 -3.29 -21.89 -8.84
N VAL A 118 -2.58 -22.63 -9.69
CA VAL A 118 -1.11 -22.57 -9.81
C VAL A 118 -0.61 -21.27 -10.47
N PRO A 119 -1.21 -20.74 -11.54
CA PRO A 119 -0.84 -19.43 -12.08
C PRO A 119 -1.15 -18.29 -11.10
N LEU A 120 -2.22 -18.37 -10.31
CA LEU A 120 -2.63 -17.33 -9.36
C LEU A 120 -1.69 -17.23 -8.15
N MET A 121 -1.21 -18.36 -7.63
CA MET A 121 -0.19 -18.38 -6.59
C MET A 121 1.16 -17.83 -7.09
N ARG A 122 1.54 -18.16 -8.33
CA ARG A 122 2.74 -17.61 -8.99
C ARG A 122 2.63 -16.11 -9.23
N VAL A 123 1.42 -15.64 -9.55
CA VAL A 123 1.12 -14.21 -9.70
C VAL A 123 1.26 -13.52 -8.35
N MET A 124 0.82 -14.08 -7.24
CA MET A 124 1.05 -13.45 -5.94
C MET A 124 2.51 -13.48 -5.43
N GLU A 125 3.44 -14.08 -6.17
CA GLU A 125 4.84 -14.29 -5.73
C GLU A 125 4.94 -14.95 -4.34
N MET A 126 3.94 -15.76 -3.97
CA MET A 126 3.95 -16.54 -2.73
C MET A 126 4.75 -17.84 -2.96
N PRO A 127 5.62 -18.26 -2.02
CA PRO A 127 6.39 -19.50 -2.17
C PRO A 127 5.50 -20.76 -2.23
N LEU A 128 6.06 -21.85 -2.75
CA LEU A 128 5.39 -23.16 -2.87
C LEU A 128 5.65 -24.04 -1.64
#